data_AF-A0A7X3KI44-F1
#
_entry.id   AF-A0A7X3KI44-F1
#
_cell.length_a   1.000
_cell.length_b   1.000
_cell.length_c   1.000
_cell.angle_alpha   90.00
_cell.angle_beta   90.00
_cell.angle_gamma   90.00
#
_symmetry.space_group_name_H-M   'P 1'
#
loop_
_entity.id
_entity.type
_entity.pdbx_description
1 polymer ?
#
loop_
_entity_poly.entity_id
_entity_poly.type
_entity_poly.pdbx_seq_one_letter_code
_entity_poly.pdbx_strand_id
1 'polypeptide(L)' 'MWITITAIVALIVGAAGGFFAGVFYLRKQLERMQSDPEMLQKMAKQMGYNMNKQQMQKAQHMMKNQKFKR' A
#
# COMPACT_ATOMS: atom_id res chain seq x y z
N MET A 1 -43.41 16.11 6.58
CA MET A 1 -43.22 15.36 5.32
C MET A 1 -41.98 15.85 4.54
N TRP A 2 -41.91 17.12 4.12
CA TRP A 2 -40.79 17.68 3.34
C TRP A 2 -39.40 17.53 3.99
N ILE A 3 -39.28 17.88 5.28
CA ILE A 3 -38.01 17.79 6.04
C ILE A 3 -37.49 16.35 6.10
N THR A 4 -38.38 15.37 6.27
CA THR A 4 -38.03 13.94 6.32
C THR A 4 -37.42 13.48 4.99
N ILE A 5 -38.01 13.92 3.87
CA ILE A 5 -37.51 13.60 2.52
C ILE A 5 -36.12 14.21 2.31
N THR A 6 -35.94 15.48 2.67
CA THR A 6 -34.63 16.16 2.55
C THR A 6 -33.57 15.49 3.41
N ALA A 7 -33.91 15.07 4.63
CA ALA A 7 -32.99 14.36 5.52
C ALA A 7 -32.53 13.02 4.94
N ILE A 8 -33.45 12.23 4.35
CA ILE A 8 -33.11 10.97 3.70
C ILE A 8 -32.18 11.19 2.50
N VAL A 9 -32.49 12.18 1.66
CA VAL A 9 -31.64 12.52 0.51
C VAL A 9 -30.25 12.98 0.96
N ALA A 10 -30.16 13.80 2.01
CA ALA A 10 -28.88 14.24 2.55
C ALA A 10 -28.03 13.08 3.09
N LEU A 11 -28.64 12.09 3.75
CA LEU A 11 -27.94 10.89 4.21
C LEU A 11 -27.42 10.06 3.04
N ILE A 12 -28.21 9.90 1.97
CA ILE A 12 -27.80 9.14 0.79
C ILE A 12 -26.66 9.87 0.06
N VAL A 13 -26.76 11.18 -0.13
CA VAL A 13 -25.71 11.98 -0.79
C VAL A 13 -24.45 12.02 0.06
N GLY A 14 -24.57 12.15 1.39
CA GLY A 14 -23.46 12.09 2.32
C GLY A 14 -22.78 10.73 2.33
N ALA A 15 -23.55 9.64 2.35
CA ALA A 15 -23.03 8.28 2.30
C ALA A 15 -22.34 7.99 0.97
N ALA A 16 -22.98 8.34 -0.16
CA ALA A 16 -22.41 8.16 -1.49
C ALA A 16 -21.15 9.02 -1.69
N GLY A 17 -21.21 10.31 -1.35
CA GLY A 17 -20.08 11.23 -1.45
C GLY A 17 -18.92 10.82 -0.55
N GLY A 18 -19.20 10.45 0.71
CA GLY A 18 -18.21 9.98 1.67
C GLY A 18 -17.57 8.65 1.24
N PHE A 19 -18.36 7.71 0.72
CA PHE A 19 -17.85 6.44 0.20
C PHE A 19 -16.95 6.63 -1.02
N PHE A 20 -17.38 7.43 -2.00
CA PHE A 20 -16.58 7.72 -3.19
C PHE A 20 -15.26 8.43 -2.83
N ALA A 21 -15.32 9.45 -1.96
CA ALA A 21 -14.12 10.15 -1.50
C ALA A 21 -13.19 9.21 -0.71
N GLY A 22 -13.75 8.35 0.15
CA GLY A 22 -13.00 7.36 0.92
C GLY A 22 -12.28 6.35 0.04
N VAL A 23 -12.98 5.75 -0.93
CA VAL A 23 -12.40 4.78 -1.88
C VAL A 23 -11.31 5.45 -2.73
N PHE A 24 -11.54 6.68 -3.22
CA PHE A 24 -10.54 7.42 -3.99
C PHE A 24 -9.27 7.71 -3.16
N TYR A 25 -9.44 8.08 -1.89
CA TYR A 25 -8.33 8.31 -0.97
C TYR A 25 -7.52 7.03 -0.69
N LEU A 26 -8.21 5.91 -0.40
CA LEU A 26 -7.55 4.62 -0.20
C LEU A 26 -6.81 4.16 -1.45
N ARG A 27 -7.42 4.28 -2.62
CA ARG A 27 -6.77 3.95 -3.91
C ARG A 27 -5.47 4.74 -4.07
N LYS A 28 -5.50 6.05 -3.82
CA LYS A 28 -4.33 6.91 -3.95
C LYS A 28 -3.23 6.61 -2.91
N GLN A 29 -3.62 6.15 -1.72
CA GLN A 29 -2.66 5.66 -0.73
C GLN A 29 -1.99 4.35 -1.17
N LEU A 30 -2.76 3.40 -1.68
CA LEU A 30 -2.23 2.11 -2.15
C LEU A 30 -1.33 2.27 -3.39
N GLU A 31 -1.69 3.15 -4.32
CA GLU A 31 -0.83 3.49 -5.47
C GLU A 31 0.52 4.07 -5.02
N ARG A 32 0.53 4.95 -4.01
CA ARG A 32 1.77 5.48 -3.41
C ARG A 32 2.58 4.41 -2.65
N MET A 33 1.89 3.43 -2.08
CA MET A 33 2.52 2.32 -1.36
C MET A 33 3.24 1.35 -2.29
N GLN A 34 2.71 1.15 -3.51
CA GLN A 34 3.30 0.27 -4.52
C GLN A 34 4.46 0.91 -5.29
N SER A 35 4.45 2.23 -5.44
CA SER A 35 5.50 2.96 -6.16
C SER A 35 6.84 3.02 -5.43
N ASP A 36 6.90 2.58 -4.17
CA ASP A 36 8.08 2.72 -3.34
C ASP A 36 8.75 1.35 -3.08
N PRO A 37 9.66 0.89 -3.96
CA PRO A 37 10.33 -0.41 -3.81
C PRO A 37 11.11 -0.52 -2.51
N GLU A 38 11.52 0.59 -1.90
CA GLU A 38 12.16 0.63 -0.59
C GLU A 38 11.19 0.29 0.54
N MET A 39 9.94 0.76 0.44
CA MET A 39 8.92 0.51 1.45
C MET A 39 8.45 -0.95 1.40
N LEU A 40 8.31 -1.52 0.19
CA LEU A 40 8.05 -2.95 0.00
C LEU A 40 9.19 -3.82 0.54
N GLN A 41 10.46 -3.43 0.35
CA GLN A 41 11.61 -4.14 0.95
C GLN A 41 11.61 -4.07 2.48
N LYS A 42 11.24 -2.93 3.06
CA LYS A 42 11.11 -2.77 4.53
C LYS A 42 9.94 -3.58 5.07
N MET A 43 8.80 -3.59 4.38
CA MET A 43 7.63 -4.39 4.73
C MET A 43 7.92 -5.89 4.64
N ALA A 44 8.61 -6.35 3.59
CA ALA A 44 9.05 -7.74 3.47
C ALA A 44 10.00 -8.16 4.61
N LYS A 45 10.97 -7.29 4.96
CA LYS A 45 11.88 -7.50 6.11
C LYS A 45 11.13 -7.53 7.45
N GLN A 46 10.12 -6.68 7.62
CA GLN A 46 9.32 -6.60 8.85
C GLN A 46 8.29 -7.73 8.98
N MET A 47 7.77 -8.28 7.87
CA MET A 47 6.80 -9.39 7.86
C MET A 47 7.38 -10.75 8.29
N GLY A 48 8.64 -10.81 8.75
CA GLY A 48 9.25 -12.05 9.21
C GLY A 48 10.12 -12.75 8.19
N TYR A 49 10.48 -12.11 7.07
CA TYR A 49 11.79 -12.40 6.45
C TYR A 49 12.87 -11.82 7.37
N ASN A 50 13.05 -12.46 8.53
CA ASN A 50 14.26 -12.35 9.32
C ASN A 50 15.36 -13.02 8.50
N MET A 51 15.81 -12.32 7.45
CA MET A 51 17.03 -12.67 6.77
C MET A 51 18.11 -12.54 7.84
N ASN A 52 18.47 -13.67 8.45
CA ASN A 52 19.63 -13.79 9.33
C ASN A 52 20.75 -12.98 8.67
N LYS A 53 21.44 -12.10 9.41
CA LYS A 53 22.46 -11.18 8.87
C LYS A 53 23.45 -11.90 7.93
N GLN A 54 23.69 -13.20 8.19
CA GLN A 54 24.45 -14.11 7.34
C GLN A 54 23.82 -14.40 5.96
N GLN A 55 22.51 -14.60 5.87
CA GLN A 55 21.78 -14.79 4.60
C GLN A 55 21.75 -13.50 3.77
N MET A 56 21.60 -12.34 4.41
CA MET A 56 21.71 -11.04 3.73
C MET A 56 23.11 -10.81 3.15
N GLN A 57 24.17 -11.14 3.90
CA GLN A 57 25.55 -11.06 3.38
C GLN A 57 25.79 -12.07 2.25
N LYS A 58 25.28 -13.31 2.39
CA LYS A 58 25.40 -14.33 1.34
C LYS A 58 24.64 -13.93 0.07
N ALA A 59 23.47 -13.32 0.19
CA ALA A 59 22.71 -12.77 -0.94
C ALA A 59 23.45 -11.59 -1.61
N GLN A 60 24.05 -10.68 -0.84
CA GLN A 60 24.89 -9.60 -1.36
C GLN A 60 26.11 -10.13 -2.14
N HIS A 61 26.76 -11.18 -1.65
CA HIS A 61 27.87 -11.84 -2.35
C HIS A 61 27.41 -12.55 -3.64
N MET A 62 26.26 -13.23 -3.61
CA MET A 62 25.70 -13.89 -4.80
C MET A 62 25.27 -12.87 -5.87
N MET A 63 24.68 -11.74 -5.48
CA MET A 63 24.30 -10.66 -6.40
C MET A 63 25.53 -9.96 -7.02
N LYS A 64 26.58 -9.75 -6.23
CA LYS A 64 27.85 -9.17 -6.71
C LYS A 64 28.53 -10.08 -7.75
N ASN A 65 28.40 -11.40 -7.61
CA ASN A 65 28.97 -12.37 -8.53
C ASN A 65 28.09 -12.65 -9.77
N GLN A 66 26.81 -12.30 -9.77
CA GLN A 66 25.95 -12.45 -10.96
C GLN A 66 26.07 -11.29 -11.95
N LYS A 67 26.43 -10.08 -11.50
CA LYS A 67 26.69 -8.93 -12.39
C LYS A 67 27.97 -9.04 -13.23
N PHE A 68 28.72 -10.13 -13.11
CA PHE A 68 30.01 -10.33 -13.78
C PHE A 68 30.08 -11.64 -14.58
N LYS A 69 28.97 -12.09 -15.17
CA LYS A 69 28.99 -13.05 -16.27
C LYS A 69 28.55 -12.32 -17.54
N ARG A 70 29.55 -11.91 -18.33
CA ARG A 70 29.39 -11.45 -19.70
C ARG A 70 28.59 -12.44 -20.53
#